data_AF-A0A0F3MTU8-F1
#
_entry.id   AF-A0A0F3MTU8-F1
#
_cell.length_a   1.000
_cell.length_b   1.000
_cell.length_c   1.000
_cell.angle_alpha   90.00
_cell.angle_beta   90.00
_cell.angle_gamma   90.00
#
_symmetry.space_group_name_H-M   'P 1'
#
loop_
_entity.id
_entity.type
_entity.pdbx_description
1 polymer ?
#
loop_
_entity_poly.entity_id
_entity_poly.type
_entity_poly.pdbx_seq_one_letter_code
_entity_poly.pdbx_strand_id
1 'polypeptide(L)' 'MTVITTRISNELDIILSNVAKEIDRPKGYIIRKAIESYIEEKADLLIALSRIEKGEEVISLEDIKKKYGLED' A
#
# COMPACT_ATOMS: atom_id res chain seq x y z
N MET A 1 5.32 -15.28 -14.46
CA MET A 1 5.56 -15.27 -13.00
C MET A 1 6.61 -14.22 -12.71
N THR A 2 6.35 -13.31 -11.79
CA THR A 2 7.28 -12.22 -11.42
C THR A 2 7.84 -12.50 -10.03
N VAL A 3 9.12 -12.23 -9.82
CA VAL A 3 9.80 -12.41 -8.53
C VAL A 3 10.18 -11.05 -7.97
N ILE A 4 9.88 -10.82 -6.70
CA ILE A 4 10.28 -9.63 -5.95
C ILE A 4 11.29 -10.08 -4.88
N THR A 5 12.46 -9.44 -4.86
CA THR A 5 13.50 -9.70 -3.86
C THR A 5 13.74 -8.42 -3.06
N THR A 6 13.65 -8.51 -1.75
CA THR A 6 13.96 -7.40 -0.83
C THR A 6 14.66 -7.93 0.42
N ARG A 7 15.44 -7.07 1.07
CA ARG A 7 16.07 -7.39 2.35
C ARG A 7 15.07 -7.17 3.47
N ILE A 8 15.06 -8.08 4.43
CA ILE A 8 14.30 -7.98 5.68
C ILE A 8 15.26 -8.16 6.86
N SER A 9 14.86 -7.69 8.04
CA SER A 9 15.63 -7.95 9.25
C SER A 9 15.58 -9.44 9.62
N ASN A 10 16.62 -9.93 10.30
CA ASN A 10 16.67 -11.30 10.81
C ASN A 10 15.48 -11.60 11.75
N GLU A 11 15.10 -10.61 12.57
CA GLU A 11 13.96 -10.72 13.47
C GLU A 11 12.64 -10.96 12.71
N LEU A 12 12.42 -10.23 11.61
CA LEU A 12 11.24 -10.44 10.78
C LEU A 12 11.25 -11.82 10.11
N ASP A 13 12.41 -12.32 9.66
CA ASP A 13 12.50 -13.66 9.08
C ASP A 13 12.19 -14.77 10.11
N ILE A 14 12.62 -14.59 11.36
CA ILE A 14 12.31 -15.50 12.47
C ILE A 14 10.81 -15.54 12.72
N ILE A 15 10.17 -14.36 12.86
CA ILE A 15 8.72 -14.25 13.07
C ILE A 15 7.97 -14.92 11.91
N LEU A 16 8.33 -14.59 10.66
CA LEU A 16 7.69 -15.12 9.47
C LEU A 16 7.84 -16.64 9.38
N SER A 17 9.01 -17.17 9.77
CA SER A 17 9.28 -18.62 9.80
C SER A 17 8.44 -19.34 10.87
N ASN A 18 8.22 -18.72 12.03
CA ASN A 18 7.38 -19.31 13.08
C ASN A 18 5.91 -19.35 12.66
N VAL A 19 5.37 -18.25 12.12
CA VAL A 19 3.98 -18.22 11.63
C VAL A 19 3.77 -19.21 10.49
N ALA A 20 4.71 -19.26 9.53
CA ALA A 20 4.67 -20.21 8.42
C ALA A 20 4.57 -21.67 8.87
N LYS A 21 5.35 -22.05 9.91
CA LYS A 21 5.29 -23.39 10.50
C LYS A 21 3.96 -23.65 11.18
N GLU A 22 3.47 -22.71 11.97
CA GLU A 22 2.23 -22.85 12.75
C GLU A 22 1.01 -23.09 11.86
N ILE A 23 0.93 -22.39 10.72
CA ILE A 23 -0.21 -22.48 9.80
C ILE A 23 -0.01 -23.51 8.67
N ASP A 24 1.11 -24.23 8.66
CA ASP A 24 1.53 -25.16 7.59
C ASP A 24 1.45 -24.52 6.19
N ARG A 25 2.07 -23.35 6.03
CA ARG A 25 2.16 -22.64 4.74
C ARG A 25 3.55 -22.07 4.52
N PRO A 26 4.03 -21.98 3.27
CA PRO A 26 5.33 -21.38 2.99
C PRO A 26 5.33 -19.87 3.30
N LYS A 27 6.49 -19.32 3.70
CA LYS A 27 6.68 -17.87 3.94
C LYS A 27 6.13 -16.99 2.80
N GLY A 28 6.35 -17.42 1.56
CA GLY A 28 5.84 -16.73 0.37
C GLY A 28 4.31 -16.61 0.29
N TYR A 29 3.56 -17.53 0.88
CA TYR A 29 2.10 -17.41 0.99
C TYR A 29 1.71 -16.23 1.88
N ILE A 30 2.33 -16.12 3.05
CA ILE A 30 2.08 -15.04 4.02
C ILE A 30 2.50 -13.70 3.43
N ILE A 31 3.69 -13.61 2.83
CA ILE A 31 4.18 -12.37 2.19
C ILE A 31 3.21 -11.91 1.10
N ARG A 32 2.76 -12.82 0.23
CA ARG A 32 1.83 -12.49 -0.84
C ARG A 32 0.51 -11.95 -0.27
N LYS A 33 -0.06 -12.63 0.73
CA LYS A 33 -1.31 -12.20 1.35
C LYS A 33 -1.17 -10.86 2.07
N ALA A 34 -0.06 -10.65 2.76
CA ALA A 34 0.21 -9.37 3.41
C ALA A 34 0.29 -8.22 2.38
N ILE A 35 0.95 -8.44 1.23
CA ILE A 35 1.02 -7.44 0.15
C ILE A 35 -0.36 -7.20 -0.46
N GLU A 36 -1.12 -8.25 -0.77
CA GLU A 36 -2.48 -8.15 -1.31
C GLU A 36 -3.38 -7.29 -0.39
N SER A 37 -3.44 -7.62 0.90
CA SER A 37 -4.24 -6.88 1.88
C SER A 37 -3.73 -5.44 2.10
N TYR A 38 -2.41 -5.25 2.15
CA TYR A 38 -1.84 -3.90 2.33
C TYR A 38 -2.17 -2.98 1.15
N ILE A 39 -2.09 -3.47 -0.09
CA ILE A 39 -2.44 -2.68 -1.27
C ILE A 39 -3.93 -2.42 -1.33
N GLU A 40 -4.77 -3.42 -1.07
CA GLU A 40 -6.23 -3.26 -1.03
C GLU A 40 -6.66 -2.17 -0.03
N GLU A 41 -6.04 -2.12 1.15
CA GLU A 41 -6.39 -1.15 2.18
C GLU A 41 -5.74 0.23 2.01
N LYS A 42 -4.54 0.31 1.42
CA LYS A 42 -3.69 1.52 1.49
C LYS A 42 -3.38 2.17 0.15
N ALA A 43 -3.71 1.56 -1.00
CA ALA A 43 -3.31 2.08 -2.31
C ALA A 43 -3.70 3.55 -2.52
N ASP A 44 -4.98 3.88 -2.32
CA ASP A 44 -5.48 5.24 -2.55
C ASP A 44 -4.81 6.26 -1.62
N LEU A 45 -4.63 5.91 -0.34
CA LEU A 45 -3.96 6.75 0.64
C LEU A 45 -2.50 7.01 0.25
N LEU A 46 -1.76 5.97 -0.12
CA LEU A 46 -0.35 6.09 -0.50
C LEU A 46 -0.19 6.94 -1.77
N ILE A 47 -1.09 6.78 -2.73
CA ILE A 47 -1.12 7.62 -3.94
C ILE A 47 -1.39 9.08 -3.57
N ALA A 48 -2.41 9.34 -2.74
CA ALA A 48 -2.76 10.70 -2.31
C ALA A 48 -1.60 11.38 -1.56
N LEU A 49 -0.98 10.68 -0.61
CA LEU A 49 0.20 11.17 0.11
C LEU A 49 1.35 11.47 -0.85
N SER A 50 1.63 10.59 -1.82
CA SER A 50 2.67 10.82 -2.81
C SER A 50 2.45 12.08 -3.64
N ARG A 51 1.19 12.41 -3.99
CA ARG A 51 0.86 13.66 -4.71
C ARG A 51 1.13 14.90 -3.86
N ILE A 52 0.81 14.84 -2.56
CA ILE A 52 1.07 15.91 -1.60
C ILE A 52 2.58 16.12 -1.46
N GLU A 53 3.37 15.05 -1.26
CA GLU A 53 4.81 15.13 -1.09
C GLU A 53 5.54 15.67 -2.33
N LYS A 54 5.03 15.35 -3.52
CA LYS A 54 5.56 15.88 -4.79
C LYS A 54 5.22 17.35 -5.02
N GLY A 55 4.29 17.91 -4.25
CA GLY A 55 3.81 19.28 -4.46
C GLY A 55 3.12 19.44 -5.81
N GLU A 56 2.31 18.46 -6.22
CA GLU A 56 1.49 18.58 -7.43
C GLU A 56 0.54 19.79 -7.34
N GLU A 57 0.10 20.29 -8.50
CA GLU A 57 -0.76 21.47 -8.58
C GLU A 57 -2.04 21.29 -7.74
N VAL A 58 -2.30 22.25 -6.85
CA VAL A 58 -3.45 22.25 -5.96
C VAL A 58 -4.48 23.23 -6.51
N ILE A 59 -5.74 22.83 -6.48
CA ILE A 59 -6.90 23.65 -6.84
C ILE A 59 -7.79 23.79 -5.60
N SER A 60 -8.41 24.95 -5.42
CA SER A 60 -9.33 25.19 -4.31
C SER A 60 -10.63 24.39 -4.49
N LEU A 61 -11.36 24.17 -3.40
CA LEU A 61 -12.66 23.50 -3.46
C LEU A 61 -13.66 24.35 -4.26
N GLU A 62 -13.60 25.67 -4.10
CA GLU A 62 -14.42 26.64 -4.82
C GLU A 62 -14.18 26.54 -6.33
N ASP A 63 -12.92 26.53 -6.76
CA ASP A 63 -12.56 26.42 -8.18
C ASP A 63 -12.95 25.05 -8.77
N ILE A 64 -12.84 23.96 -7.98
CA ILE A 64 -13.35 22.64 -8.37
C ILE A 64 -14.87 22.67 -8.55
N LYS A 65 -15.62 23.22 -7.59
CA LYS A 65 -17.08 23.29 -7.66
C LYS A 65 -17.52 24.07 -8.89
N LYS A 66 -16.91 25.23 -9.13
CA LYS A 66 -17.12 26.04 -10.33
C LYS A 66 -16.84 25.29 -11.62
N LYS A 67 -15.71 24.59 -11.70
CA LYS A 67 -15.28 23.86 -12.90
C LYS A 67 -16.26 22.75 -13.29
N TYR A 68 -16.91 22.11 -12.33
CA TYR A 68 -17.81 20.98 -12.57
C TYR A 68 -19.30 21.32 -12.43
N GLY A 69 -19.65 22.61 -12.24
CA GLY A 69 -21.05 23.03 -12.08
C GLY A 69 -21.71 22.48 -10.80
N LEU A 70 -20.91 22.31 -9.74
CA LEU A 70 -21.33 21.87 -8.41
C LEU A 70 -21.45 23.05 -7.43
N GLU A 71 -21.70 24.25 -7.97
CA GLU A 71 -21.96 25.45 -7.19
C GLU A 71 -23.40 25.34 -6.63
N ASP A 72 -23.53 25.42 -5.30
CA ASP A 72 -24.83 25.44 -4.60
C ASP A 72 -25.58 26.76 -4.87
#